data_AF-A0A9W8L898-F1
#
_entry.id   AF-A0A9W8L898-F1
#
_cell.length_a   1.000
_cell.length_b   1.000
_cell.length_c   1.000
_cell.angle_alpha   90.00
_cell.angle_beta   90.00
_cell.angle_gamma   90.00
#
_symmetry.space_group_name_H-M   'P 1'
#
loop_
_entity.id
_entity.type
_entity.pdbx_description
1 polymer ?
#
loop_
_entity_poly.entity_id
_entity_poly.type
_entity_poly.pdbx_seq_one_letter_code
_entity_poly.pdbx_strand_id
1 'polypeptide(L)'
;MAGQVETLTSASGLISLLDEEERELQYYGLTQLEAVADRFWTEISDSITKIEVLYEDESFEHRKLAALVASKIYFHLGEFDDALNFALGADDLFRLEDTSAYVQTVVNHAIDKYIELRSKDDGEATADIDSRLESVVERMVERCFETKDYGQVVGISIEARRLDILERALASGDTRSLLAYVQRDCIDLISSIRVQSQVQELVVKVLMQFEEPDYETICVGLSKLNNPATTSGILRHLAQGDEDKVLSAYQIAFDLNANATQEFTKAVVAELTPSEDPEAEAIVAGGEPVAISKIKSILSGNETLKLHLEFLFRNNKTDMLILNHTCKLMDSRLSLAHSAVTFANAFMHAGTTVDNFLRDNLEWLSRASNWSKFSATAALGVIHHGHVNHGFNLLQPYLPEGLSSVSPYSEGGAFFALGLIHACHGTDKVISYLRDALVLFSGPTAEILQH
;
A
#
# COMPACT_ATOMS: atom_id res chain seq x y z
N MET A 1 -55.56 -4.80 -20.51
CA MET A 1 -56.34 -3.81 -21.28
C MET A 1 -55.74 -2.45 -20.97
N ALA A 2 -55.25 -1.75 -21.98
CA ALA A 2 -54.70 -0.40 -21.83
C ALA A 2 -55.87 0.58 -21.62
N GLY A 3 -56.08 0.99 -20.37
CA GLY A 3 -56.97 2.10 -20.03
C GLY A 3 -56.34 3.41 -20.49
N GLN A 4 -57.15 4.27 -21.10
CA GLN A 4 -56.77 5.59 -21.59
C GLN A 4 -56.09 6.41 -20.49
N VAL A 5 -54.86 6.85 -20.73
CA VAL A 5 -54.24 7.93 -19.96
C VAL A 5 -54.96 9.20 -20.41
N GLU A 6 -56.01 9.59 -19.68
CA GLU A 6 -56.57 10.93 -19.79
C GLU A 6 -55.43 11.93 -19.62
N THR A 7 -55.34 12.89 -20.54
CA THR A 7 -54.39 13.99 -20.47
C THR A 7 -54.77 14.89 -19.29
N LEU A 8 -54.40 14.47 -18.08
CA LEU A 8 -54.47 15.29 -16.89
C LEU A 8 -53.67 16.57 -17.15
N THR A 9 -54.36 17.71 -17.03
CA THR A 9 -53.76 19.04 -17.19
C THR A 9 -53.27 19.63 -15.87
N SER A 10 -53.68 19.05 -14.72
CA SER A 10 -53.25 19.43 -13.37
C SER A 10 -53.46 18.27 -12.39
N ALA A 11 -52.63 18.19 -11.35
CA ALA A 11 -52.74 17.24 -10.26
C ALA A 11 -53.71 17.69 -9.15
N SER A 12 -54.28 18.92 -9.23
CA SER A 12 -55.14 19.50 -8.19
C SER A 12 -56.33 18.62 -7.82
N GLY A 13 -56.96 17.95 -8.79
CA GLY A 13 -58.07 17.02 -8.54
C GLY A 13 -57.66 15.75 -7.80
N LEU A 14 -56.40 15.31 -7.96
CA LEU A 14 -55.85 14.17 -7.22
C LEU A 14 -55.42 14.57 -5.81
N ILE A 15 -54.94 15.81 -5.63
CA ILE A 15 -54.60 16.37 -4.32
C ILE A 15 -55.86 16.57 -3.48
N SER A 16 -56.98 17.00 -4.08
CA SER A 16 -58.26 17.13 -3.35
C SER A 16 -58.82 15.79 -2.88
N LEU A 17 -58.50 14.67 -3.55
CA LEU A 17 -58.89 13.34 -3.09
C LEU A 17 -58.16 12.91 -1.81
N LEU A 18 -57.05 13.57 -1.47
CA LEU A 18 -56.36 13.36 -0.19
C LEU A 18 -57.06 14.06 0.99
N ASP A 19 -57.94 15.04 0.71
CA ASP A 19 -58.70 15.77 1.75
C ASP A 19 -60.00 15.03 2.17
N GLU A 20 -60.39 13.98 1.44
CA GLU A 20 -61.58 13.17 1.73
C GLU A 20 -61.36 12.25 2.95
N GLU A 21 -62.41 12.01 3.75
CA GLU A 21 -62.34 11.16 4.95
C GLU A 21 -62.26 9.64 4.62
N GLU A 22 -62.62 9.24 3.41
CA GLU A 22 -62.60 7.83 2.98
C GLU A 22 -61.18 7.36 2.62
N ARG A 23 -60.68 6.38 3.37
CA ARG A 23 -59.33 5.78 3.20
C ARG A 23 -59.10 5.15 1.81
N GLU A 24 -60.16 4.63 1.17
CA GLU A 24 -60.07 4.08 -0.19
C GLU A 24 -59.83 5.17 -1.26
N LEU A 25 -60.42 6.35 -1.07
CA LEU A 25 -60.21 7.50 -1.96
C LEU A 25 -58.79 8.06 -1.80
N GLN A 26 -58.30 8.13 -0.56
CA GLN A 26 -56.91 8.52 -0.27
C GLN A 26 -55.92 7.54 -0.92
N TYR A 27 -56.18 6.22 -0.87
CA TYR A 27 -55.35 5.21 -1.53
C TYR A 27 -55.34 5.36 -3.06
N TYR A 28 -56.52 5.57 -3.67
CA TYR A 28 -56.63 5.79 -5.11
C TYR A 28 -55.90 7.08 -5.53
N GLY A 29 -56.04 8.15 -4.73
CA GLY A 29 -55.31 9.40 -4.90
C GLY A 29 -53.80 9.19 -4.89
N LEU A 30 -53.27 8.51 -3.87
CA LEU A 30 -51.84 8.21 -3.76
C LEU A 30 -51.31 7.36 -4.93
N THR A 31 -52.07 6.37 -5.39
CA THR A 31 -51.65 5.50 -6.51
C THR A 31 -51.57 6.28 -7.82
N GLN A 32 -52.53 7.19 -8.07
CA GLN A 32 -52.50 8.04 -9.25
C GLN A 32 -51.42 9.12 -9.15
N LEU A 33 -51.19 9.69 -7.95
CA LEU A 33 -50.10 10.63 -7.69
C LEU A 33 -48.73 10.01 -7.93
N GLU A 34 -48.53 8.75 -7.55
CA GLU A 34 -47.29 8.00 -7.81
C GLU A 34 -46.97 7.89 -9.30
N ALA A 35 -47.99 7.68 -10.15
CA ALA A 35 -47.83 7.57 -11.60
C ALA A 35 -47.57 8.91 -12.30
N VAL A 36 -48.02 10.03 -11.72
CA VAL A 36 -47.88 11.37 -12.32
C VAL A 36 -46.84 12.26 -11.63
N ALA A 37 -46.19 11.76 -10.57
CA ALA A 37 -45.20 12.47 -9.77
C ALA A 37 -44.12 13.14 -10.62
N ASP A 38 -43.57 12.44 -11.63
CA ASP A 38 -42.51 12.98 -12.48
C ASP A 38 -42.93 14.18 -13.34
N ARG A 39 -44.24 14.35 -13.61
CA ARG A 39 -44.75 15.41 -14.47
C ARG A 39 -45.28 16.61 -13.69
N PHE A 40 -45.91 16.37 -12.54
CA PHE A 40 -46.58 17.40 -11.75
C PHE A 40 -45.94 17.62 -10.37
N TRP A 41 -44.67 17.24 -10.19
CA TRP A 41 -43.96 17.40 -8.91
C TRP A 41 -44.05 18.82 -8.35
N THR A 42 -44.06 19.86 -9.18
CA THR A 42 -44.19 21.26 -8.74
C THR A 42 -45.54 21.58 -8.10
N GLU A 43 -46.63 20.98 -8.59
CA GLU A 43 -47.96 21.19 -8.00
C GLU A 43 -48.14 20.34 -6.74
N ILE A 44 -47.54 19.15 -6.73
CA ILE A 44 -47.64 18.22 -5.60
C ILE A 44 -46.75 18.68 -4.44
N SER A 45 -45.59 19.31 -4.72
CA SER A 45 -44.69 19.85 -3.68
C SER A 45 -45.35 20.90 -2.81
N ASP A 46 -46.23 21.74 -3.38
CA ASP A 46 -46.98 22.75 -2.62
C ASP A 46 -47.91 22.12 -1.55
N SER A 47 -48.26 20.85 -1.72
CA SER A 47 -49.14 20.09 -0.83
C SER A 47 -48.45 18.90 -0.16
N ILE A 48 -47.12 18.87 -0.11
CA ILE A 48 -46.34 17.73 0.43
C ILE A 48 -46.65 17.46 1.90
N THR A 49 -46.94 18.50 2.68
CA THR A 49 -47.33 18.41 4.09
C THR A 49 -48.54 17.52 4.32
N LYS A 50 -49.48 17.44 3.36
CA LYS A 50 -50.62 16.54 3.45
C LYS A 50 -50.20 15.07 3.33
N ILE A 51 -49.23 14.80 2.47
CA ILE A 51 -48.68 13.45 2.26
C ILE A 51 -47.87 13.02 3.48
N GLU A 52 -47.16 13.95 4.12
CA GLU A 52 -46.45 13.70 5.38
C GLU A 52 -47.40 13.34 6.52
N VAL A 53 -48.51 14.09 6.68
CA VAL A 53 -49.53 13.78 7.68
C VAL A 53 -50.13 12.38 7.46
N LEU A 54 -50.36 11.98 6.21
CA LEU A 54 -50.84 10.63 5.88
C LEU A 54 -49.78 9.55 6.15
N TYR A 55 -48.50 9.88 6.08
CA TYR A 55 -47.42 8.96 6.44
C TYR A 55 -47.23 8.84 7.96
N GLU A 56 -47.41 9.94 8.70
CA GLU A 56 -47.33 9.96 10.16
C GLU A 56 -48.51 9.24 10.85
N ASP A 57 -49.65 9.09 10.17
CA ASP A 57 -50.80 8.35 10.69
C ASP A 57 -50.53 6.83 10.73
N GLU A 58 -50.21 6.32 11.92
CA GLU A 58 -50.00 4.88 12.18
C GLU A 58 -51.24 4.02 11.88
N SER A 59 -52.44 4.60 11.86
CA SER A 59 -53.70 3.88 11.61
C SER A 59 -54.02 3.69 10.12
N PHE A 60 -53.22 4.30 9.24
CA PHE A 60 -53.38 4.23 7.80
C PHE A 60 -52.63 3.04 7.19
N GLU A 61 -53.38 2.08 6.63
CA GLU A 61 -52.82 0.82 6.10
C GLU A 61 -51.84 1.04 4.93
N HIS A 62 -51.99 2.13 4.18
CA HIS A 62 -51.20 2.43 2.99
C HIS A 62 -50.10 3.49 3.21
N ARG A 63 -49.66 3.69 4.47
CA ARG A 63 -48.59 4.64 4.82
C ARG A 63 -47.30 4.47 4.00
N LYS A 64 -46.94 3.22 3.65
CA LYS A 64 -45.76 2.92 2.82
C LYS A 64 -45.86 3.57 1.43
N LEU A 65 -47.06 3.68 0.87
CA LEU A 65 -47.29 4.29 -0.44
C LEU A 65 -47.18 5.82 -0.35
N ALA A 66 -47.70 6.42 0.72
CA ALA A 66 -47.51 7.84 1.00
C ALA A 66 -46.02 8.19 1.11
N ALA A 67 -45.24 7.36 1.81
CA ALA A 67 -43.80 7.51 1.91
C ALA A 67 -43.09 7.46 0.54
N LEU A 68 -43.47 6.53 -0.34
CA LEU A 68 -42.90 6.43 -1.69
C LEU A 68 -43.18 7.69 -2.53
N VAL A 69 -44.41 8.21 -2.47
CA VAL A 69 -44.80 9.42 -3.19
C VAL A 69 -44.04 10.64 -2.65
N ALA A 70 -43.97 10.79 -1.32
CA ALA A 70 -43.20 11.86 -0.67
C ALA A 70 -41.73 11.82 -1.09
N SER A 71 -41.11 10.63 -1.06
CA SER A 71 -39.72 10.44 -1.47
C SER A 71 -39.45 10.83 -2.93
N LYS A 72 -40.34 10.47 -3.86
CA LYS A 72 -40.23 10.88 -5.28
C LYS A 72 -40.31 12.40 -5.44
N ILE A 73 -41.14 13.09 -4.66
CA ILE A 73 -41.27 14.55 -4.73
C ILE A 73 -40.00 15.22 -4.16
N TYR A 74 -39.52 14.76 -3.00
CA TYR A 74 -38.28 15.26 -2.39
C TYR A 74 -37.05 15.06 -3.31
N PHE A 75 -37.01 13.94 -4.05
CA PHE A 75 -36.01 13.74 -5.10
C PHE A 75 -36.04 14.82 -6.18
N HIS A 76 -37.22 15.19 -6.68
CA HIS A 76 -37.37 16.26 -7.69
C HIS A 76 -37.10 17.65 -7.12
N LEU A 77 -37.32 17.87 -5.82
CA LEU A 77 -36.95 19.10 -5.10
C LEU A 77 -35.44 19.24 -4.87
N GLY A 78 -34.69 18.14 -4.97
CA GLY A 78 -33.25 18.09 -4.71
C GLY A 78 -32.87 17.90 -3.24
N GLU A 79 -33.85 17.62 -2.37
CA GLU A 79 -33.63 17.34 -0.94
C GLU A 79 -33.45 15.83 -0.73
N PHE A 80 -32.23 15.36 -0.98
CA PHE A 80 -31.94 13.91 -1.01
C PHE A 80 -31.97 13.24 0.37
N ASP A 81 -31.72 13.97 1.45
CA ASP A 81 -31.79 13.42 2.81
C ASP A 81 -33.21 13.06 3.21
N ASP A 82 -34.17 13.93 2.90
CA ASP A 82 -35.59 13.68 3.16
C ASP A 82 -36.14 12.63 2.18
N ALA A 83 -35.73 12.69 0.91
CA ALA A 83 -36.04 11.63 -0.05
C ALA A 83 -35.61 10.25 0.47
N LEU A 84 -34.41 10.14 1.04
CA LEU A 84 -33.93 8.90 1.63
C LEU A 84 -34.76 8.49 2.85
N ASN A 85 -35.04 9.39 3.79
CA ASN A 85 -35.83 9.08 5.00
C ASN A 85 -37.22 8.51 4.65
N PHE A 86 -37.90 9.10 3.66
CA PHE A 86 -39.19 8.61 3.18
C PHE A 86 -39.06 7.33 2.34
N ALA A 87 -37.98 7.15 1.58
CA ALA A 87 -37.72 5.89 0.86
C ALA A 87 -37.51 4.72 1.84
N LEU A 88 -36.79 4.95 2.94
CA LEU A 88 -36.63 3.98 4.03
C LEU A 88 -37.97 3.65 4.72
N GLY A 89 -38.90 4.61 4.76
CA GLY A 89 -40.27 4.41 5.25
C GLY A 89 -41.19 3.61 4.30
N ALA A 90 -40.89 3.62 3.00
CA ALA A 90 -41.64 2.89 1.98
C ALA A 90 -41.33 1.38 1.97
N ASP A 91 -40.17 0.98 2.50
CA ASP A 91 -39.78 -0.41 2.76
C ASP A 91 -39.94 -1.31 1.50
N ASP A 92 -40.84 -2.30 1.51
CA ASP A 92 -41.10 -3.20 0.38
C ASP A 92 -41.56 -2.50 -0.92
N LEU A 93 -42.18 -1.31 -0.82
CA LEU A 93 -42.64 -0.57 -2.00
C LEU A 93 -41.50 0.14 -2.72
N PHE A 94 -40.36 0.34 -2.06
CA PHE A 94 -39.15 0.81 -2.69
C PHE A 94 -38.45 -0.36 -3.40
N ARG A 95 -38.73 -0.51 -4.69
CA ARG A 95 -38.17 -1.57 -5.54
C ARG A 95 -36.79 -1.17 -6.05
N LEU A 96 -35.79 -1.91 -5.59
CA LEU A 96 -34.40 -1.69 -5.98
C LEU A 96 -34.16 -2.13 -7.43
N GLU A 97 -35.02 -2.98 -8.00
CA GLU A 97 -34.88 -3.54 -9.34
C GLU A 97 -35.04 -2.46 -10.43
N ASP A 98 -35.75 -1.38 -10.12
CA ASP A 98 -36.05 -0.32 -11.08
C ASP A 98 -34.78 0.48 -11.43
N THR A 99 -34.48 0.57 -12.72
CA THR A 99 -33.34 1.38 -13.25
C THR A 99 -33.71 2.85 -13.41
N SER A 100 -34.65 3.35 -12.62
CA SER A 100 -35.06 4.76 -12.68
C SER A 100 -33.97 5.66 -12.11
N ALA A 101 -33.88 6.89 -12.62
CA ALA A 101 -32.94 7.88 -12.10
C ALA A 101 -33.18 8.16 -10.61
N TYR A 102 -34.44 8.12 -10.17
CA TYR A 102 -34.84 8.23 -8.77
C TYR A 102 -34.22 7.13 -7.90
N VAL A 103 -34.44 5.85 -8.23
CA VAL A 103 -33.91 4.73 -7.43
C VAL A 103 -32.38 4.75 -7.42
N GLN A 104 -31.72 4.97 -8.56
CA GLN A 104 -30.25 5.04 -8.62
C GLN A 104 -29.69 6.15 -7.73
N THR A 105 -30.30 7.34 -7.74
CA THR A 105 -29.81 8.48 -6.97
C THR A 105 -30.04 8.28 -5.47
N VAL A 106 -31.22 7.82 -5.09
CA VAL A 106 -31.55 7.55 -3.67
C VAL A 106 -30.69 6.41 -3.11
N VAL A 107 -30.43 5.36 -3.89
CA VAL A 107 -29.54 4.26 -3.48
C VAL A 107 -28.09 4.73 -3.34
N ASN A 108 -27.56 5.52 -4.28
CA ASN A 108 -26.21 6.07 -4.16
C ASN A 108 -26.08 6.98 -2.93
N HIS A 109 -27.06 7.87 -2.70
CA HIS A 109 -27.10 8.71 -1.50
C HIS A 109 -27.22 7.88 -0.21
N ALA A 110 -27.97 6.78 -0.24
CA ALA A 110 -28.06 5.85 0.88
C ALA A 110 -26.71 5.21 1.21
N ILE A 111 -25.97 4.76 0.18
CA ILE A 111 -24.64 4.16 0.31
C ILE A 111 -23.64 5.19 0.84
N ASP A 112 -23.61 6.40 0.28
CA ASP A 112 -22.72 7.48 0.72
C ASP A 112 -22.96 7.82 2.20
N LYS A 113 -24.24 7.95 2.61
CA LYS A 113 -24.62 8.21 4.00
C LYS A 113 -24.25 7.05 4.92
N TYR A 114 -24.44 5.81 4.47
CA TYR A 114 -24.05 4.62 5.23
C TYR A 114 -22.53 4.55 5.45
N ILE A 115 -21.75 4.82 4.40
CA ILE A 115 -20.28 4.88 4.45
C ILE A 115 -19.83 6.00 5.39
N GLU A 116 -20.44 7.18 5.30
CA GLU A 116 -20.10 8.31 6.18
C GLU A 116 -20.33 7.95 7.65
N LEU A 117 -21.49 7.35 7.98
CA LEU A 117 -21.82 6.93 9.34
C LEU A 117 -20.85 5.86 9.87
N ARG A 118 -20.50 4.87 9.04
CA ARG A 118 -19.55 3.80 9.40
C ARG A 118 -18.10 4.29 9.50
N SER A 119 -17.71 5.27 8.68
CA SER A 119 -16.34 5.79 8.65
C SER A 119 -15.97 6.62 9.89
N LYS A 120 -16.97 7.25 10.52
CA LYS A 120 -16.84 8.01 11.78
C LYS A 120 -16.69 7.09 13.00
N ASP A 121 -17.09 5.83 12.88
CA ASP A 121 -17.04 4.84 13.95
C ASP A 121 -15.65 4.19 13.99
N ASP A 122 -14.71 4.85 14.67
CA ASP A 122 -13.32 4.38 14.86
C ASP A 122 -13.17 3.46 16.09
N GLY A 123 -14.24 2.74 16.46
CA GLY A 123 -14.16 1.56 17.34
C GLY A 123 -14.87 1.68 18.70
N GLU A 124 -15.82 2.58 18.88
CA GLU A 124 -16.65 2.62 20.09
C GLU A 124 -18.13 2.63 19.75
N ALA A 125 -18.74 1.46 19.91
CA ALA A 125 -20.16 1.15 19.76
C ALA A 125 -20.69 1.42 18.35
N THR A 126 -21.18 0.35 17.71
CA THR A 126 -22.06 0.43 16.54
C THR A 126 -22.95 1.66 16.68
N ALA A 127 -22.61 2.72 15.95
CA ALA A 127 -23.47 3.90 15.90
C ALA A 127 -24.88 3.40 15.62
N ASP A 128 -25.89 4.08 16.19
CA ASP A 128 -27.31 3.76 16.03
C ASP A 128 -27.70 3.96 14.55
N ILE A 129 -27.20 3.07 13.69
CA ILE A 129 -27.44 3.02 12.27
C ILE A 129 -28.84 2.49 12.16
N ASP A 130 -29.68 3.25 11.47
CA ASP A 130 -31.05 2.84 11.20
C ASP A 130 -31.04 1.46 10.52
N SER A 131 -31.66 0.48 11.16
CA SER A 131 -31.83 -0.88 10.63
C SER A 131 -32.41 -0.90 9.20
N ARG A 132 -33.21 0.11 8.84
CA ARG A 132 -33.78 0.26 7.49
C ARG A 132 -32.71 0.62 6.46
N LEU A 133 -31.77 1.50 6.83
CA LEU A 133 -30.67 1.90 5.96
C LEU A 133 -29.74 0.70 5.73
N GLU A 134 -29.43 -0.06 6.78
CA GLU A 134 -28.62 -1.29 6.66
C GLU A 134 -29.32 -2.33 5.77
N SER A 135 -30.63 -2.55 5.94
CA SER A 135 -31.43 -3.43 5.08
C SER A 135 -31.39 -3.04 3.59
N VAL A 136 -31.47 -1.75 3.27
CA VAL A 136 -31.38 -1.28 1.87
C VAL A 136 -29.99 -1.54 1.28
N VAL A 137 -28.93 -1.28 2.03
CA VAL A 137 -27.55 -1.55 1.58
C VAL A 137 -27.32 -3.06 1.44
N GLU A 138 -27.81 -3.90 2.36
CA GLU A 138 -27.71 -5.35 2.27
C GLU A 138 -28.45 -5.92 1.05
N ARG A 139 -29.69 -5.47 0.81
CA ARG A 139 -30.44 -5.84 -0.42
C ARG A 139 -29.72 -5.40 -1.70
N MET A 140 -29.08 -4.23 -1.68
CA MET A 140 -28.28 -3.74 -2.80
C MET A 140 -27.05 -4.63 -3.04
N VAL A 141 -26.32 -4.98 -1.97
CA VAL A 141 -25.18 -5.90 -2.03
C VAL A 141 -25.60 -7.26 -2.57
N GLU A 142 -26.72 -7.81 -2.10
CA GLU A 142 -27.30 -9.06 -2.60
C GLU A 142 -27.62 -9.00 -4.10
N ARG A 143 -28.21 -7.90 -4.56
CA ARG A 143 -28.42 -7.67 -6.00
C ARG A 143 -27.12 -7.64 -6.79
N CYS A 144 -26.07 -7.00 -6.27
CA CYS A 144 -24.76 -7.00 -6.92
C CYS A 144 -24.17 -8.42 -6.99
N PHE A 145 -24.40 -9.27 -5.98
CA PHE A 145 -24.04 -10.68 -6.02
C PHE A 145 -24.81 -11.47 -7.09
N GLU A 146 -26.12 -11.23 -7.23
CA GLU A 146 -26.95 -11.88 -8.26
C GLU A 146 -26.55 -11.48 -9.69
N THR A 147 -26.25 -10.20 -9.88
CA THR A 147 -25.82 -9.63 -11.17
C THR A 147 -24.34 -9.87 -11.48
N LYS A 148 -23.59 -10.43 -10.53
CA LYS A 148 -22.14 -10.70 -10.59
C LYS A 148 -21.27 -9.45 -10.76
N ASP A 149 -21.74 -8.30 -10.29
CA ASP A 149 -20.96 -7.06 -10.26
C ASP A 149 -20.12 -6.98 -8.98
N TYR A 150 -19.09 -7.83 -8.89
CA TYR A 150 -18.23 -7.91 -7.71
C TYR A 150 -17.35 -6.66 -7.51
N GLY A 151 -17.10 -5.87 -8.55
CA GLY A 151 -16.29 -4.66 -8.46
C GLY A 151 -16.94 -3.61 -7.56
N GLN A 152 -18.24 -3.40 -7.74
CA GLN A 152 -19.02 -2.48 -6.90
C GLN A 152 -19.09 -2.97 -5.44
N VAL A 153 -19.30 -4.28 -5.23
CA VAL A 153 -19.33 -4.88 -3.88
C VAL A 153 -18.02 -4.67 -3.15
N VAL A 154 -16.88 -4.87 -3.83
CA VAL A 154 -15.55 -4.63 -3.24
C VAL A 154 -15.39 -3.17 -2.82
N GLY A 155 -15.77 -2.21 -3.68
CA GLY A 155 -15.72 -0.78 -3.36
C GLY A 155 -16.53 -0.44 -2.12
N ILE A 156 -17.81 -0.83 -2.10
CA ILE A 156 -18.72 -0.60 -0.97
C ILE A 156 -18.17 -1.24 0.30
N SER A 157 -17.66 -2.48 0.22
CA SER A 157 -17.15 -3.21 1.38
C SER A 157 -15.92 -2.54 2.00
N ILE A 158 -15.01 -2.03 1.17
CA ILE A 158 -13.79 -1.34 1.62
C ILE A 158 -14.15 0.01 2.24
N GLU A 159 -15.00 0.81 1.58
CA GLU A 159 -15.39 2.14 2.06
C GLU A 159 -16.25 2.07 3.32
N ALA A 160 -17.19 1.12 3.39
CA ALA A 160 -18.00 0.87 4.57
C ALA A 160 -17.28 0.08 5.68
N ARG A 161 -16.02 -0.32 5.46
CA ARG A 161 -15.18 -1.10 6.39
C ARG A 161 -15.83 -2.44 6.81
N ARG A 162 -16.60 -3.07 5.92
CA ARG A 162 -17.28 -4.36 6.12
C ARG A 162 -16.45 -5.50 5.54
N LEU A 163 -15.55 -6.06 6.36
CA LEU A 163 -14.64 -7.15 5.97
C LEU A 163 -15.37 -8.47 5.70
N ASP A 164 -16.52 -8.69 6.31
CA ASP A 164 -17.39 -9.85 6.11
C ASP A 164 -17.98 -9.91 4.70
N ILE A 165 -18.45 -8.77 4.18
CA ILE A 165 -18.96 -8.66 2.80
C ILE A 165 -17.80 -8.83 1.82
N LEU A 166 -16.63 -8.26 2.14
CA LEU A 166 -15.43 -8.43 1.32
C LEU A 166 -14.98 -9.90 1.26
N GLU A 167 -14.97 -10.63 2.38
CA GLU A 167 -14.63 -12.07 2.42
C GLU A 167 -15.59 -12.87 1.54
N ARG A 168 -16.90 -12.58 1.64
CA ARG A 168 -17.93 -13.21 0.81
C ARG A 168 -17.76 -12.89 -0.68
N ALA A 169 -17.39 -11.65 -1.02
CA ALA A 169 -17.12 -11.22 -2.39
C ALA A 169 -15.93 -11.98 -3.00
N LEU A 170 -14.84 -12.07 -2.24
CA LEU A 170 -13.64 -12.79 -2.66
C LEU A 170 -13.88 -14.30 -2.80
N ALA A 171 -14.70 -14.90 -1.93
CA ALA A 171 -15.01 -16.34 -1.97
C ALA A 171 -15.95 -16.75 -3.12
N SER A 172 -16.80 -15.86 -3.63
CA SER A 172 -17.87 -16.19 -4.59
C SER A 172 -17.63 -15.72 -6.02
N GLY A 173 -16.77 -14.71 -6.23
CA GLY A 173 -16.44 -14.19 -7.56
C GLY A 173 -15.37 -14.99 -8.31
N ASP A 174 -14.92 -14.46 -9.45
CA ASP A 174 -13.68 -14.91 -10.10
C ASP A 174 -12.49 -14.48 -9.23
N THR A 175 -12.13 -15.35 -8.29
CA THR A 175 -11.32 -14.96 -7.15
C THR A 175 -9.95 -14.45 -7.56
N ARG A 176 -9.34 -14.98 -8.63
CA ARG A 176 -8.01 -14.54 -9.07
C ARG A 176 -8.01 -13.11 -9.62
N SER A 177 -8.95 -12.78 -10.52
CA SER A 177 -9.03 -11.42 -11.06
C SER A 177 -9.43 -10.40 -10.01
N LEU A 178 -10.33 -10.78 -9.10
CA LEU A 178 -10.83 -9.88 -8.06
C LEU A 178 -9.75 -9.60 -7.00
N LEU A 179 -8.96 -10.62 -6.62
CA LEU A 179 -7.83 -10.44 -5.70
C LEU A 179 -6.75 -9.54 -6.30
N ALA A 180 -6.44 -9.70 -7.59
CA ALA A 180 -5.48 -8.84 -8.27
C ALA A 180 -5.97 -7.38 -8.32
N TYR A 181 -7.27 -7.16 -8.58
CA TYR A 181 -7.90 -5.84 -8.54
C TYR A 181 -7.80 -5.21 -7.14
N VAL A 182 -8.17 -5.95 -6.09
CA VAL A 182 -8.07 -5.45 -4.70
C VAL A 182 -6.63 -5.08 -4.34
N GLN A 183 -5.66 -5.95 -4.65
CA GLN A 183 -4.27 -5.72 -4.24
C GLN A 183 -3.57 -4.59 -4.98
N ARG A 184 -3.81 -4.44 -6.29
CA ARG A 184 -3.13 -3.44 -7.10
C ARG A 184 -3.85 -2.10 -7.11
N ASP A 185 -5.18 -2.13 -7.20
CA ASP A 185 -5.97 -0.95 -7.51
C ASP A 185 -6.71 -0.40 -6.28
N CYS A 186 -7.07 -1.23 -5.29
CA CYS A 186 -7.82 -0.77 -4.11
C CYS A 186 -6.95 -0.46 -2.88
N ILE A 187 -5.96 -1.30 -2.55
CA ILE A 187 -5.18 -1.17 -1.29
C ILE A 187 -4.42 0.16 -1.21
N ASP A 188 -3.93 0.68 -2.32
CA ASP A 188 -3.17 1.94 -2.36
C ASP A 188 -4.09 3.19 -2.29
N LEU A 189 -5.40 3.03 -2.51
CA LEU A 189 -6.39 4.11 -2.38
C LEU A 189 -6.88 4.29 -0.94
N ILE A 190 -6.70 3.28 -0.08
CA ILE A 190 -7.16 3.32 1.32
C ILE A 190 -6.28 4.28 2.12
N SER A 191 -6.88 5.37 2.62
CA SER A 191 -6.14 6.38 3.39
C SER A 191 -5.74 5.94 4.81
N SER A 192 -6.50 5.02 5.41
CA SER A 192 -6.24 4.54 6.78
C SER A 192 -5.37 3.29 6.76
N ILE A 193 -4.18 3.39 7.35
CA ILE A 193 -3.23 2.27 7.50
C ILE A 193 -3.86 1.09 8.26
N ARG A 194 -4.73 1.36 9.25
CA ARG A 194 -5.41 0.30 10.02
C ARG A 194 -6.33 -0.54 9.13
N VAL A 195 -7.18 0.11 8.33
CA VAL A 195 -8.10 -0.57 7.41
C VAL A 195 -7.32 -1.26 6.31
N GLN A 196 -6.27 -0.61 5.80
CA GLN A 196 -5.37 -1.18 4.81
C GLN A 196 -4.76 -2.51 5.30
N SER A 197 -4.26 -2.55 6.54
CA SER A 197 -3.74 -3.78 7.16
C SER A 197 -4.81 -4.86 7.30
N GLN A 198 -6.01 -4.51 7.77
CA GLN A 198 -7.11 -5.48 7.92
C GLN A 198 -7.55 -6.08 6.57
N VAL A 199 -7.65 -5.26 5.52
CA VAL A 199 -7.97 -5.73 4.17
C VAL A 199 -6.84 -6.63 3.64
N GLN A 200 -5.58 -6.23 3.83
CA GLN A 200 -4.43 -7.01 3.40
C GLN A 200 -4.34 -8.36 4.15
N GLU A 201 -4.65 -8.41 5.44
CA GLU A 201 -4.75 -9.65 6.23
C GLU A 201 -5.82 -10.59 5.67
N LEU A 202 -7.00 -10.06 5.35
CA LEU A 202 -8.09 -10.84 4.77
C LEU A 202 -7.71 -11.39 3.38
N VAL A 203 -7.11 -10.56 2.53
CA VAL A 203 -6.63 -10.97 1.21
C VAL A 203 -5.60 -12.10 1.32
N VAL A 204 -4.64 -11.99 2.25
CA VAL A 204 -3.65 -13.06 2.51
C VAL A 204 -4.34 -14.34 3.00
N LYS A 205 -5.30 -14.22 3.93
CA LYS A 205 -6.07 -15.37 4.44
C LYS A 205 -6.82 -16.10 3.32
N VAL A 206 -7.46 -15.38 2.41
CA VAL A 206 -8.16 -15.96 1.25
C VAL A 206 -7.17 -16.59 0.27
N LEU A 207 -6.05 -15.93 -0.02
CA LEU A 207 -5.01 -16.46 -0.91
C LEU A 207 -4.41 -17.78 -0.40
N MET A 208 -4.27 -17.93 0.91
CA MET A 208 -3.75 -19.15 1.52
C MET A 208 -4.72 -20.34 1.47
N GLN A 209 -6.01 -20.13 1.18
CA GLN A 209 -7.01 -21.21 1.09
C GLN A 209 -7.00 -21.93 -0.26
N PHE A 210 -6.30 -21.40 -1.27
CA PHE A 210 -6.20 -22.05 -2.59
C PHE A 210 -5.35 -23.33 -2.55
N GLU A 211 -5.71 -24.31 -3.39
CA GLU A 211 -4.92 -25.55 -3.55
C GLU A 211 -3.49 -25.26 -4.07
N GLU A 212 -3.34 -24.24 -4.91
CA GLU A 212 -2.07 -23.69 -5.37
C GLU A 212 -2.00 -22.19 -5.02
N PRO A 213 -1.50 -21.85 -3.82
CA PRO A 213 -1.33 -20.46 -3.42
C PRO A 213 -0.25 -19.77 -4.25
N ASP A 214 -0.50 -18.52 -4.63
CA ASP A 214 0.54 -17.63 -5.14
C ASP A 214 1.37 -17.10 -3.97
N TYR A 215 2.43 -17.84 -3.65
CA TYR A 215 3.32 -17.53 -2.54
C TYR A 215 4.08 -16.20 -2.73
N GLU A 216 4.32 -15.75 -3.96
CA GLU A 216 4.99 -14.47 -4.24
C GLU A 216 4.12 -13.32 -3.76
N THR A 217 2.88 -13.29 -4.24
CA THR A 217 1.87 -12.31 -3.85
C THR A 217 1.58 -12.33 -2.34
N ILE A 218 1.51 -13.52 -1.74
CA ILE A 218 1.30 -13.67 -0.29
C ILE A 218 2.47 -13.09 0.49
N CYS A 219 3.72 -13.40 0.13
CA CYS A 219 4.89 -12.92 0.84
C CYS A 219 5.07 -11.39 0.73
N VAL A 220 4.75 -10.80 -0.43
CA VAL A 220 4.70 -9.32 -0.59
C VAL A 220 3.60 -8.70 0.30
N GLY A 221 2.44 -9.35 0.39
CA GLY A 221 1.38 -8.92 1.32
C GLY A 221 1.82 -9.00 2.78
N LEU A 222 2.47 -10.10 3.17
CA LEU A 222 2.99 -10.30 4.53
C LEU A 222 4.13 -9.33 4.89
N SER A 223 4.94 -8.90 3.91
CA SER A 223 5.95 -7.87 4.15
C SER A 223 5.34 -6.51 4.43
N LYS A 224 4.23 -6.15 3.76
CA LYS A 224 3.46 -4.93 4.08
C LYS A 224 2.84 -5.00 5.48
N LEU A 225 2.42 -6.18 5.92
CA LEU A 225 1.88 -6.44 7.26
C LEU A 225 2.95 -6.59 8.35
N ASN A 226 4.24 -6.58 7.99
CA ASN A 226 5.36 -6.84 8.89
C ASN A 226 5.21 -8.15 9.70
N ASN A 227 4.81 -9.24 9.03
CA ASN A 227 4.65 -10.57 9.64
C ASN A 227 5.78 -11.54 9.23
N PRO A 228 6.95 -11.50 9.92
CA PRO A 228 8.10 -12.34 9.57
C PRO A 228 7.88 -13.82 9.89
N ALA A 229 7.12 -14.13 10.94
CA ALA A 229 6.84 -15.49 11.38
C ALA A 229 6.16 -16.32 10.28
N THR A 230 5.06 -15.82 9.72
CA THR A 230 4.31 -16.51 8.66
C THR A 230 5.14 -16.63 7.39
N THR A 231 5.87 -15.56 7.03
CA THR A 231 6.75 -15.53 5.85
C THR A 231 7.85 -16.60 5.94
N SER A 232 8.49 -16.72 7.11
CA SER A 232 9.52 -17.74 7.35
C SER A 232 8.94 -19.16 7.29
N GLY A 233 7.70 -19.36 7.74
CA GLY A 233 6.99 -20.64 7.68
C GLY A 233 6.73 -21.06 6.23
N ILE A 234 6.29 -20.12 5.39
CA ILE A 234 6.10 -20.34 3.95
C ILE A 234 7.44 -20.68 3.27
N LEU A 235 8.49 -19.91 3.54
CA LEU A 235 9.82 -20.18 2.97
C LEU A 235 10.38 -21.54 3.40
N ARG A 236 10.16 -21.96 4.64
CA ARG A 236 10.51 -23.31 5.11
C ARG A 236 9.75 -24.40 4.38
N HIS A 237 8.44 -24.22 4.22
CA HIS A 237 7.59 -25.16 3.49
C HIS A 237 8.05 -25.29 2.02
N LEU A 238 8.33 -24.18 1.35
CA LEU A 238 8.82 -24.18 -0.03
C LEU A 238 10.22 -24.79 -0.16
N ALA A 239 11.10 -24.55 0.80
CA ALA A 239 12.45 -25.10 0.83
C ALA A 239 12.51 -26.63 1.00
N GLN A 240 11.45 -27.24 1.55
CA GLN A 240 11.31 -28.69 1.72
C GLN A 240 10.55 -29.36 0.56
N GLY A 241 10.05 -28.58 -0.40
CA GLY A 241 9.30 -29.07 -1.55
C GLY A 241 10.17 -29.54 -2.70
N ASP A 242 9.53 -29.69 -3.87
CA ASP A 242 10.18 -30.03 -5.13
C ASP A 242 11.08 -28.89 -5.66
N GLU A 243 11.90 -29.18 -6.68
CA GLU A 243 12.83 -28.21 -7.28
C GLU A 243 12.13 -26.89 -7.70
N ASP A 244 10.94 -26.98 -8.29
CA ASP A 244 10.16 -25.80 -8.69
C ASP A 244 9.76 -24.93 -7.48
N LYS A 245 9.39 -25.55 -6.35
CA LYS A 245 9.05 -24.83 -5.11
C LYS A 245 10.28 -24.16 -4.50
N VAL A 246 11.43 -24.81 -4.57
CA VAL A 246 12.71 -24.23 -4.12
C VAL A 246 13.10 -23.03 -4.99
N LEU A 247 12.89 -23.11 -6.31
CA LEU A 247 13.11 -21.98 -7.22
C LEU A 247 12.17 -20.82 -6.91
N SER A 248 10.87 -21.09 -6.66
CA SER A 248 9.93 -20.07 -6.18
C SER A 248 10.39 -19.44 -4.86
N ALA A 249 10.92 -20.23 -3.92
CA ALA A 249 11.46 -19.69 -2.66
C ALA A 249 12.64 -18.73 -2.89
N TYR A 250 13.52 -19.03 -3.86
CA TYR A 250 14.61 -18.11 -4.23
C TYR A 250 14.09 -16.83 -4.86
N GLN A 251 13.10 -16.92 -5.76
CA GLN A 251 12.46 -15.76 -6.36
C GLN A 251 11.86 -14.85 -5.29
N ILE A 252 11.05 -15.41 -4.38
CA ILE A 252 10.47 -14.69 -3.24
C ILE A 252 11.56 -14.05 -2.38
N ALA A 253 12.67 -14.76 -2.11
CA ALA A 253 13.76 -14.21 -1.32
C ALA A 253 14.42 -13.00 -2.00
N PHE A 254 14.60 -13.03 -3.33
CA PHE A 254 15.11 -11.88 -4.09
C PHE A 254 14.13 -10.70 -4.06
N ASP A 255 12.83 -10.97 -4.25
CA ASP A 255 11.79 -9.94 -4.25
C ASP A 255 11.63 -9.28 -2.89
N LEU A 256 11.69 -10.07 -1.80
CA LEU A 256 11.70 -9.55 -0.43
C LEU A 256 12.95 -8.73 -0.15
N ASN A 257 14.14 -9.16 -0.59
CA ASN A 257 15.36 -8.39 -0.42
C ASN A 257 15.34 -7.05 -1.19
N ALA A 258 14.65 -6.99 -2.34
CA ALA A 258 14.53 -5.78 -3.13
C ALA A 258 13.45 -4.80 -2.62
N ASN A 259 12.31 -5.33 -2.16
CA ASN A 259 11.11 -4.52 -1.89
C ASN A 259 10.79 -4.35 -0.39
N ALA A 260 11.24 -5.24 0.49
CA ALA A 260 10.95 -5.16 1.92
C ALA A 260 11.99 -4.34 2.70
N THR A 261 11.64 -3.92 3.91
CA THR A 261 12.57 -3.19 4.79
C THR A 261 13.69 -4.11 5.30
N GLN A 262 14.87 -3.54 5.58
CA GLN A 262 15.99 -4.30 6.12
C GLN A 262 15.68 -4.93 7.50
N GLU A 263 14.83 -4.26 8.29
CA GLU A 263 14.37 -4.79 9.57
C GLU A 263 13.54 -6.07 9.37
N PHE A 264 12.61 -6.06 8.41
CA PHE A 264 11.79 -7.22 8.10
C PHE A 264 12.63 -8.39 7.57
N THR A 265 13.55 -8.16 6.63
CA THR A 265 14.39 -9.24 6.08
C THR A 265 15.30 -9.84 7.15
N LYS A 266 15.87 -9.02 8.05
CA LYS A 266 16.63 -9.50 9.22
C LYS A 266 15.77 -10.33 10.17
N ALA A 267 14.53 -9.89 10.45
CA ALA A 267 13.60 -10.63 11.29
C ALA A 267 13.23 -11.99 10.66
N VAL A 268 12.97 -12.04 9.35
CA VAL A 268 12.72 -13.31 8.63
C VAL A 268 13.95 -14.22 8.68
N VAL A 269 15.16 -13.69 8.50
CA VAL A 269 16.41 -14.48 8.60
C VAL A 269 16.61 -15.04 10.01
N ALA A 270 16.34 -14.24 11.05
CA ALA A 270 16.41 -14.66 12.45
C ALA A 270 15.36 -15.73 12.78
N GLU A 271 14.16 -15.63 12.22
CA GLU A 271 13.14 -16.66 12.37
C GLU A 271 13.52 -17.95 11.63
N LEU A 272 14.19 -17.85 10.48
CA LEU A 272 14.69 -18.98 9.68
C LEU A 272 15.89 -19.69 10.33
N THR A 273 16.62 -19.05 11.23
CA THR A 273 17.60 -19.74 12.07
C THR A 273 16.88 -20.62 13.10
N PRO A 274 17.22 -21.92 13.20
CA PRO A 274 16.63 -22.76 14.23
C PRO A 274 16.88 -22.10 15.60
N SER A 275 15.87 -22.07 16.46
CA SER A 275 16.05 -21.64 17.84
C SER A 275 17.10 -22.53 18.50
N GLU A 276 17.90 -21.96 19.41
CA GLU A 276 18.85 -22.67 20.27
C GLU A 276 18.12 -23.55 21.33
N ASP A 277 17.01 -24.19 20.93
CA ASP A 277 16.29 -25.14 21.77
C ASP A 277 16.94 -26.53 21.62
N PRO A 278 17.41 -27.14 22.74
CA PRO A 278 18.11 -28.43 22.70
C PRO A 278 17.27 -29.60 22.18
N GLU A 279 15.94 -29.47 22.09
CA GLU A 279 15.05 -30.46 21.45
C GLU A 279 14.96 -30.31 19.93
N ALA A 280 15.16 -29.11 19.37
CA ALA A 280 15.20 -28.87 17.93
C ALA A 280 16.53 -29.33 17.32
N GLU A 281 17.65 -29.22 18.05
CA GLU A 281 18.95 -29.76 17.63
C GLU A 281 18.93 -31.28 17.42
N ALA A 282 18.11 -32.01 18.19
CA ALA A 282 18.00 -33.47 18.07
C ALA A 282 17.28 -33.94 16.79
N ILE A 283 16.42 -33.10 16.19
CA ILE A 283 15.74 -33.37 14.91
C ILE A 283 16.63 -32.98 13.72
N VAL A 284 17.58 -32.05 13.91
CA VAL A 284 18.53 -31.54 12.90
C VAL A 284 19.85 -32.34 12.90
N ALA A 285 19.81 -33.62 13.28
CA ALA A 285 20.96 -34.53 13.10
C ALA A 285 21.29 -34.79 11.61
N GLY A 286 20.39 -34.41 10.69
CA GLY A 286 20.71 -34.14 9.29
C GLY A 286 20.81 -32.63 9.08
N GLY A 287 22.00 -32.12 8.79
CA GLY A 287 22.31 -30.68 8.77
C GLY A 287 21.33 -29.79 7.98
N GLU A 288 21.44 -28.48 8.20
CA GLU A 288 20.57 -27.47 7.58
C GLU A 288 20.39 -27.71 6.07
N PRO A 289 19.14 -27.78 5.56
CA PRO A 289 18.89 -27.94 4.13
C PRO A 289 19.63 -26.85 3.35
N VAL A 290 20.42 -27.24 2.34
CA VAL A 290 21.22 -26.32 1.49
C VAL A 290 20.36 -25.18 0.93
N ALA A 291 19.07 -25.46 0.68
CA ALA A 291 18.11 -24.45 0.23
C ALA A 291 17.89 -23.32 1.25
N ILE A 292 17.78 -23.62 2.55
CA ILE A 292 17.55 -22.61 3.60
C ILE A 292 18.78 -21.72 3.77
N SER A 293 19.98 -22.31 3.75
CA SER A 293 21.24 -21.55 3.79
C SER A 293 21.34 -20.56 2.62
N LYS A 294 20.97 -20.99 1.41
CA LYS A 294 20.92 -20.11 0.23
C LYS A 294 19.86 -19.00 0.36
N ILE A 295 18.65 -19.33 0.83
CA ILE A 295 17.58 -18.35 1.08
C ILE A 295 18.07 -17.27 2.06
N LYS A 296 18.75 -17.66 3.14
CA LYS A 296 19.36 -16.71 4.10
C LYS A 296 20.40 -15.81 3.43
N SER A 297 21.28 -16.36 2.59
CA SER A 297 22.28 -15.58 1.83
C SER A 297 21.64 -14.56 0.86
N ILE A 298 20.50 -14.93 0.25
CA ILE A 298 19.74 -14.05 -0.65
C ILE A 298 19.06 -12.94 0.16
N LEU A 299 18.33 -13.29 1.24
CA LEU A 299 17.62 -12.34 2.11
C LEU A 299 18.55 -11.36 2.82
N SER A 300 19.80 -11.75 3.10
CA SER A 300 20.81 -10.86 3.66
C SER A 300 21.43 -9.91 2.63
N GLY A 301 21.06 -10.02 1.35
CA GLY A 301 21.55 -9.21 0.25
C GLY A 301 22.93 -9.60 -0.30
N ASN A 302 23.59 -10.62 0.26
CA ASN A 302 24.97 -10.97 -0.10
C ASN A 302 25.08 -11.47 -1.56
N GLU A 303 24.16 -12.34 -1.99
CA GLU A 303 24.15 -12.85 -3.36
C GLU A 303 23.80 -11.73 -4.36
N THR A 304 22.78 -10.92 -4.05
CA THR A 304 22.37 -9.77 -4.85
C THR A 304 23.54 -8.83 -5.09
N LEU A 305 24.25 -8.47 -4.01
CA LEU A 305 25.41 -7.58 -4.06
C LEU A 305 26.55 -8.13 -4.92
N LYS A 306 26.87 -9.42 -4.75
CA LYS A 306 27.91 -10.11 -5.53
C LYS A 306 27.59 -10.12 -7.02
N LEU A 307 26.35 -10.42 -7.39
CA LEU A 307 25.91 -10.44 -8.78
C LEU A 307 25.95 -9.04 -9.40
N HIS A 308 25.49 -8.01 -8.68
CA HIS A 308 25.56 -6.63 -9.14
C HIS A 308 27.00 -6.15 -9.34
N LEU A 309 27.91 -6.44 -8.41
CA LEU A 309 29.31 -6.05 -8.51
C LEU A 309 29.98 -6.70 -9.73
N GLU A 310 29.74 -8.00 -9.95
CA GLU A 310 30.27 -8.70 -11.13
C GLU A 310 29.70 -8.12 -12.44
N PHE A 311 28.41 -7.79 -12.46
CA PHE A 311 27.76 -7.18 -13.61
C PHE A 311 28.37 -5.81 -13.93
N LEU A 312 28.52 -4.94 -12.93
CA LEU A 312 29.05 -3.58 -13.09
C LEU A 312 30.54 -3.61 -13.49
N PHE A 313 31.33 -4.50 -12.91
CA PHE A 313 32.73 -4.68 -13.27
C PHE A 313 32.88 -5.13 -14.74
N ARG A 314 32.16 -6.18 -15.16
CA ARG A 314 32.26 -6.72 -16.53
C ARG A 314 31.70 -5.80 -17.61
N ASN A 315 30.65 -5.04 -17.29
CA ASN A 315 29.95 -4.18 -18.24
C ASN A 315 30.29 -2.70 -18.08
N ASN A 316 31.45 -2.39 -17.50
CA ASN A 316 31.91 -1.02 -17.39
C ASN A 316 32.23 -0.44 -18.78
N LYS A 317 31.41 0.52 -19.22
CA LYS A 317 31.55 1.24 -20.51
C LYS A 317 31.91 2.72 -20.32
N THR A 318 32.53 3.05 -19.19
CA THR A 318 33.00 4.43 -18.92
C THR A 318 34.09 4.85 -19.90
N ASP A 319 34.02 6.10 -20.35
CA ASP A 319 35.05 6.69 -21.20
C ASP A 319 36.02 7.53 -20.35
N MET A 320 37.22 6.99 -20.16
CA MET A 320 38.28 7.63 -19.38
C MET A 320 38.84 8.89 -20.06
N LEU A 321 38.68 9.04 -21.38
CA LEU A 321 39.15 10.23 -22.09
C LEU A 321 38.37 11.48 -21.67
N ILE A 322 37.07 11.35 -21.41
CA ILE A 322 36.22 12.44 -20.93
C ILE A 322 36.72 12.94 -19.56
N LEU A 323 36.99 12.01 -18.64
CA LEU A 323 37.50 12.33 -17.31
C LEU A 323 38.89 12.97 -17.38
N ASN A 324 39.81 12.39 -18.14
CA ASN A 324 41.15 12.93 -18.31
C ASN A 324 41.15 14.32 -18.96
N HIS A 325 40.27 14.56 -19.93
CA HIS A 325 40.14 15.88 -20.56
C HIS A 325 39.57 16.91 -19.58
N THR A 326 38.53 16.54 -18.84
CA THR A 326 37.91 17.41 -17.82
C THR A 326 38.91 17.76 -16.71
N CYS A 327 39.67 16.77 -16.23
CA CYS A 327 40.72 16.95 -15.23
C CYS A 327 41.81 17.93 -15.70
N LYS A 328 42.20 17.87 -16.99
CA LYS A 328 43.20 18.78 -17.56
C LYS A 328 42.72 20.22 -17.72
N LEU A 329 41.43 20.42 -18.00
CA LEU A 329 40.84 21.76 -18.16
C LEU A 329 40.63 22.48 -16.83
N MET A 330 40.44 21.73 -15.75
CA MET A 330 40.13 22.28 -14.43
C MET A 330 41.40 22.49 -13.60
N ASP A 331 41.52 23.66 -12.95
CA ASP A 331 42.67 23.92 -12.07
C ASP A 331 42.58 23.09 -10.78
N SER A 332 43.51 22.14 -10.65
CA SER A 332 43.71 21.29 -9.47
C SER A 332 43.93 22.03 -8.14
N ARG A 333 44.30 23.31 -8.17
CA ARG A 333 44.47 24.15 -6.96
C ARG A 333 43.16 24.66 -6.40
N LEU A 334 42.11 24.71 -7.23
CA LEU A 334 40.78 25.12 -6.81
C LEU A 334 40.07 23.92 -6.20
N SER A 335 39.80 23.98 -4.89
CA SER A 335 39.12 22.91 -4.15
C SER A 335 37.80 22.47 -4.80
N LEU A 336 37.00 23.42 -5.30
CA LEU A 336 35.74 23.11 -5.99
C LEU A 336 35.94 22.26 -7.24
N ALA A 337 36.92 22.61 -8.08
CA ALA A 337 37.24 21.87 -9.29
C ALA A 337 37.78 20.47 -8.98
N HIS A 338 38.63 20.37 -7.94
CA HIS A 338 39.15 19.09 -7.48
C HIS A 338 38.03 18.16 -7.00
N SER A 339 37.13 18.64 -6.14
CA SER A 339 35.95 17.89 -5.70
C SER A 339 35.01 17.55 -6.84
N ALA A 340 34.79 18.44 -7.80
CA ALA A 340 33.94 18.17 -8.96
C ALA A 340 34.45 17.00 -9.81
N VAL A 341 35.76 16.99 -10.13
CA VAL A 341 36.39 15.88 -10.88
C VAL A 341 36.40 14.59 -10.05
N THR A 342 36.64 14.70 -8.74
CA THR A 342 36.59 13.58 -7.80
C THR A 342 35.22 12.91 -7.80
N PHE A 343 34.14 13.68 -7.66
CA PHE A 343 32.77 13.15 -7.66
C PHE A 343 32.35 12.64 -9.03
N ALA A 344 32.73 13.31 -10.12
CA ALA A 344 32.50 12.82 -11.48
C ALA A 344 33.11 11.42 -11.67
N ASN A 345 34.36 11.24 -11.24
CA ASN A 345 35.01 9.92 -11.26
C ASN A 345 34.27 8.90 -10.38
N ALA A 346 33.94 9.26 -9.14
CA ALA A 346 33.20 8.36 -8.24
C ALA A 346 31.85 7.90 -8.82
N PHE A 347 31.06 8.79 -9.41
CA PHE A 347 29.77 8.45 -9.99
C PHE A 347 29.89 7.65 -11.28
N MET A 348 30.85 7.99 -12.15
CA MET A 348 31.10 7.22 -13.37
C MET A 348 31.52 5.78 -13.05
N HIS A 349 32.27 5.58 -11.97
CA HIS A 349 32.82 4.28 -11.58
C HIS A 349 32.10 3.62 -10.39
N ALA A 350 30.92 4.09 -10.00
CA ALA A 350 30.20 3.62 -8.81
C ALA A 350 29.94 2.11 -8.86
N GLY A 351 30.40 1.38 -7.83
CA GLY A 351 30.27 -0.07 -7.72
C GLY A 351 31.04 -0.88 -8.78
N THR A 352 31.81 -0.24 -9.67
CA THR A 352 32.60 -0.94 -10.69
C THR A 352 33.91 -1.48 -10.16
N THR A 353 34.37 -1.02 -8.98
CA THR A 353 35.69 -1.32 -8.39
C THR A 353 36.90 -0.87 -9.23
N VAL A 354 36.68 -0.12 -10.32
CA VAL A 354 37.75 0.38 -11.20
C VAL A 354 38.20 1.76 -10.72
N ASP A 355 39.38 1.83 -10.12
CA ASP A 355 39.99 3.06 -9.58
C ASP A 355 41.19 3.58 -10.41
N ASN A 356 41.33 3.11 -11.66
CA ASN A 356 42.44 3.45 -12.56
C ASN A 356 42.68 4.96 -12.71
N PHE A 357 41.62 5.77 -12.80
CA PHE A 357 41.73 7.22 -12.91
C PHE A 357 42.58 7.84 -11.78
N LEU A 358 42.37 7.39 -10.54
CA LEU A 358 43.08 7.90 -9.37
C LEU A 358 44.55 7.45 -9.38
N ARG A 359 44.82 6.22 -9.84
CA ARG A 359 46.17 5.65 -9.96
C ARG A 359 46.99 6.32 -11.06
N ASP A 360 46.34 6.67 -12.17
CA ASP A 360 47.00 7.31 -13.31
C ASP A 360 47.26 8.81 -13.07
N ASN A 361 46.49 9.43 -12.17
CA ASN A 361 46.54 10.87 -11.87
C ASN A 361 46.98 11.17 -10.42
N LEU A 362 47.97 10.44 -9.88
CA LEU A 362 48.48 10.63 -8.51
C LEU A 362 49.01 12.05 -8.24
N GLU A 363 49.63 12.69 -9.24
CA GLU A 363 50.11 14.07 -9.09
C GLU A 363 48.95 15.03 -8.85
N TRP A 364 47.87 14.91 -9.63
CA TRP A 364 46.64 15.69 -9.42
C TRP A 364 45.98 15.38 -8.08
N LEU A 365 45.93 14.11 -7.68
CA LEU A 365 45.37 13.68 -6.40
C LEU A 365 46.13 14.28 -5.21
N SER A 366 47.47 14.32 -5.29
CA SER A 366 48.33 14.85 -4.24
C SER A 366 48.13 16.34 -3.94
N ARG A 367 47.59 17.11 -4.91
CA ARG A 367 47.29 18.54 -4.79
C ARG A 367 46.03 18.85 -3.99
N ALA A 368 45.21 17.83 -3.67
CA ALA A 368 44.05 17.99 -2.82
C ALA A 368 44.45 18.54 -1.43
N SER A 369 43.67 19.47 -0.89
CA SER A 369 43.87 20.03 0.45
C SER A 369 42.58 19.96 1.27
N ASN A 370 42.72 19.81 2.60
CA ASN A 370 41.62 19.80 3.57
C ASN A 370 40.44 18.91 3.14
N TRP A 371 39.24 19.47 2.99
CA TRP A 371 38.02 18.77 2.57
C TRP A 371 38.07 18.15 1.17
N SER A 372 38.97 18.61 0.30
CA SER A 372 39.18 17.94 -0.99
C SER A 372 39.88 16.59 -0.80
N LYS A 373 40.79 16.47 0.20
CA LYS A 373 41.38 15.18 0.58
C LYS A 373 40.33 14.24 1.16
N PHE A 374 39.46 14.75 2.03
CA PHE A 374 38.32 13.99 2.56
C PHE A 374 37.47 13.44 1.42
N SER A 375 37.06 14.30 0.48
CA SER A 375 36.24 13.91 -0.67
C SER A 375 36.94 12.88 -1.56
N ALA A 376 38.24 13.03 -1.78
CA ALA A 376 39.05 12.11 -2.58
C ALA A 376 39.15 10.71 -1.95
N THR A 377 39.34 10.63 -0.64
CA THR A 377 39.34 9.34 0.07
C THR A 377 37.92 8.75 0.14
N ALA A 378 36.90 9.57 0.41
CA ALA A 378 35.49 9.16 0.40
C ALA A 378 35.04 8.58 -0.95
N ALA A 379 35.53 9.13 -2.06
CA ALA A 379 35.21 8.67 -3.41
C ALA A 379 35.58 7.20 -3.65
N LEU A 380 36.62 6.68 -2.98
CA LEU A 380 36.95 5.24 -3.03
C LEU A 380 35.78 4.39 -2.54
N GLY A 381 35.02 4.87 -1.54
CA GLY A 381 33.86 4.16 -1.02
C GLY A 381 32.72 4.02 -2.03
N VAL A 382 32.55 5.01 -2.91
CA VAL A 382 31.55 4.96 -4.00
C VAL A 382 32.00 4.03 -5.11
N ILE A 383 33.28 4.11 -5.53
CA ILE A 383 33.85 3.26 -6.57
C ILE A 383 33.80 1.79 -6.17
N HIS A 384 34.07 1.50 -4.89
CA HIS A 384 34.07 0.17 -4.31
C HIS A 384 32.78 -0.15 -3.53
N HIS A 385 31.69 0.57 -3.80
CA HIS A 385 30.40 0.31 -3.17
C HIS A 385 30.00 -1.16 -3.33
N GLY A 386 29.63 -1.81 -2.22
CA GLY A 386 29.26 -3.22 -2.21
C GLY A 386 30.42 -4.21 -2.14
N HIS A 387 31.68 -3.76 -2.12
CA HIS A 387 32.84 -4.65 -2.00
C HIS A 387 33.14 -5.06 -0.54
N VAL A 388 32.14 -5.61 0.14
CA VAL A 388 32.09 -5.86 1.61
C VAL A 388 33.29 -6.67 2.12
N ASN A 389 33.72 -7.70 1.37
CA ASN A 389 34.77 -8.62 1.82
C ASN A 389 36.18 -7.99 1.81
N HIS A 390 36.42 -7.01 0.94
CA HIS A 390 37.74 -6.41 0.74
C HIS A 390 37.80 -4.93 1.14
N GLY A 391 36.68 -4.32 1.53
CA GLY A 391 36.60 -2.90 1.88
C GLY A 391 37.61 -2.46 2.94
N PHE A 392 37.77 -3.23 4.01
CA PHE A 392 38.80 -2.97 5.02
C PHE A 392 40.22 -3.00 4.46
N ASN A 393 40.57 -4.03 3.69
CA ASN A 393 41.92 -4.19 3.15
C ASN A 393 42.27 -3.08 2.15
N LEU A 394 41.27 -2.60 1.40
CA LEU A 394 41.41 -1.49 0.46
C LEU A 394 41.69 -0.17 1.20
N LEU A 395 40.93 0.10 2.26
CA LEU A 395 40.99 1.36 2.99
C LEU A 395 42.06 1.38 4.09
N GLN A 396 42.66 0.23 4.41
CA GLN A 396 43.71 0.11 5.43
C GLN A 396 44.80 1.20 5.35
N PRO A 397 45.34 1.57 4.17
CA PRO A 397 46.36 2.62 4.08
C PRO A 397 45.87 4.03 4.48
N TYR A 398 44.56 4.24 4.51
CA TYR A 398 43.91 5.52 4.81
C TYR A 398 43.22 5.53 6.18
N LEU A 399 43.04 4.37 6.79
CA LEU A 399 42.51 4.23 8.14
C LEU A 399 43.61 4.54 9.18
N PRO A 400 43.25 5.08 10.35
CA PRO A 400 44.24 5.42 11.36
C PRO A 400 44.84 4.17 12.00
N GLU A 401 46.14 3.93 11.75
CA GLU A 401 46.96 2.91 12.42
C GLU A 401 47.99 3.59 13.35
N GLY A 402 47.57 4.02 14.54
CA GLY A 402 48.47 4.60 15.55
C GLY A 402 48.83 6.09 15.35
N LEU A 403 50.02 6.51 15.81
CA LEU A 403 50.43 7.92 15.99
C LEU A 403 50.92 8.66 14.72
N SER A 404 50.94 8.00 13.55
CA SER A 404 51.42 8.62 12.29
C SER A 404 50.24 8.96 11.38
N SER A 405 49.56 10.08 11.64
CA SER A 405 48.43 10.53 10.82
C SER A 405 48.92 11.11 9.49
N VAL A 406 48.42 10.63 8.35
CA VAL A 406 48.73 11.21 7.03
C VAL A 406 47.98 12.55 6.85
N SER A 407 46.71 12.57 7.26
CA SER A 407 45.87 13.77 7.37
C SER A 407 44.55 13.39 8.04
N PRO A 408 44.05 14.15 9.03
CA PRO A 408 42.78 13.86 9.68
C PRO A 408 41.61 13.89 8.68
N TYR A 409 41.69 14.69 7.62
CA TYR A 409 40.69 14.71 6.54
C TYR A 409 40.66 13.40 5.74
N SER A 410 41.83 12.78 5.49
CA SER A 410 41.89 11.51 4.76
C SER A 410 41.35 10.37 5.62
N GLU A 411 41.69 10.37 6.91
CA GLU A 411 41.21 9.37 7.87
C GLU A 411 39.69 9.47 8.07
N GLY A 412 39.15 10.68 8.22
CA GLY A 412 37.70 10.90 8.24
C GLY A 412 37.03 10.44 6.95
N GLY A 413 37.65 10.75 5.80
CA GLY A 413 37.18 10.29 4.49
C GLY A 413 37.21 8.77 4.35
N ALA A 414 38.17 8.09 4.99
CA ALA A 414 38.26 6.63 5.01
C ALA A 414 37.15 5.99 5.87
N PHE A 415 36.81 6.57 7.01
CA PHE A 415 35.64 6.13 7.79
C PHE A 415 34.34 6.30 7.00
N PHE A 416 34.18 7.44 6.33
CA PHE A 416 33.01 7.68 5.49
C PHE A 416 32.98 6.72 4.29
N ALA A 417 34.11 6.49 3.62
CA ALA A 417 34.23 5.49 2.56
C ALA A 417 33.86 4.07 3.04
N LEU A 418 34.31 3.68 4.24
CA LEU A 418 33.98 2.38 4.82
C LEU A 418 32.46 2.24 5.04
N GLY A 419 31.80 3.30 5.52
CA GLY A 419 30.34 3.36 5.61
C GLY A 419 29.66 3.21 4.25
N LEU A 420 30.15 3.89 3.22
CA LEU A 420 29.61 3.81 1.85
C LEU A 420 29.77 2.41 1.23
N ILE A 421 30.90 1.74 1.45
CA ILE A 421 31.12 0.36 0.96
C ILE A 421 30.13 -0.61 1.58
N HIS A 422 29.86 -0.43 2.87
CA HIS A 422 29.02 -1.31 3.69
C HIS A 422 27.58 -0.81 3.85
N ALA A 423 27.14 0.17 3.07
CA ALA A 423 25.80 0.72 3.19
C ALA A 423 24.75 -0.39 3.00
N CYS A 424 23.78 -0.44 3.93
CA CYS A 424 22.75 -1.49 4.04
C CYS A 424 23.29 -2.93 4.22
N HIS A 425 24.61 -3.13 4.37
CA HIS A 425 25.26 -4.44 4.57
C HIS A 425 26.34 -4.36 5.67
N GLY A 426 26.12 -3.49 6.66
CA GLY A 426 27.03 -3.31 7.79
C GLY A 426 27.12 -4.57 8.63
N THR A 427 28.27 -5.24 8.59
CA THR A 427 28.59 -6.34 9.52
C THR A 427 28.85 -5.78 10.92
N ASP A 428 28.63 -6.59 11.95
CA ASP A 428 28.90 -6.20 13.34
C ASP A 428 30.33 -5.68 13.52
N LYS A 429 31.30 -6.27 12.82
CA LYS A 429 32.71 -5.84 12.80
C LYS A 429 32.88 -4.39 12.34
N VAL A 430 32.19 -3.99 11.26
CA VAL A 430 32.29 -2.62 10.73
C VAL A 430 31.58 -1.64 11.65
N ILE A 431 30.39 -2.02 12.12
CA ILE A 431 29.58 -1.20 13.01
C ILE A 431 30.31 -0.98 14.33
N SER A 432 30.89 -2.03 14.92
CA SER A 432 31.68 -1.93 16.15
C SER A 432 32.92 -1.07 15.92
N TYR A 433 33.66 -1.29 14.84
CA TYR A 433 34.85 -0.50 14.51
C TYR A 433 34.55 0.99 14.37
N LEU A 434 33.50 1.36 13.62
CA LEU A 434 33.08 2.76 13.46
C LEU A 434 32.57 3.36 14.79
N ARG A 435 31.84 2.58 15.59
CA ARG A 435 31.39 3.02 16.92
C ARG A 435 32.56 3.26 17.87
N ASP A 436 33.54 2.36 17.89
CA ASP A 436 34.74 2.47 18.71
C ASP A 436 35.57 3.68 18.27
N ALA A 437 35.69 3.92 16.96
CA ALA A 437 36.34 5.11 16.43
C ALA A 437 35.65 6.41 16.89
N LEU A 438 34.32 6.49 16.83
CA LEU A 438 33.56 7.65 17.32
C LEU A 438 33.82 7.94 18.81
N VAL A 439 33.88 6.88 19.64
CA VAL A 439 34.20 7.02 21.08
C VAL A 439 35.65 7.48 21.26
N LEU A 440 36.60 6.87 20.56
CA LEU A 440 38.03 7.15 20.67
C LEU A 440 38.37 8.59 20.29
N PHE A 441 37.73 9.13 19.25
CA PHE A 441 38.01 10.46 18.71
C PHE A 441 37.08 11.56 19.25
N SER A 442 36.34 11.32 20.33
CA SER A 442 35.40 12.26 20.97
C SER A 442 36.03 13.51 21.65
N GLY A 443 37.36 13.65 21.62
CA GLY A 443 38.08 14.79 22.19
C GLY A 443 38.17 16.04 21.28
N PRO A 444 38.44 17.23 21.85
CA PRO A 444 38.45 18.51 21.11
C PRO A 444 39.56 18.66 20.06
N THR A 445 40.53 17.73 20.02
CA THR A 445 41.64 17.75 19.05
C THR A 445 41.37 16.92 17.79
N ALA A 446 40.22 16.26 17.71
CA ALA A 446 39.86 15.34 16.61
C ALA A 446 38.51 15.70 15.95
N GLU A 447 38.12 16.99 15.98
CA GLU A 447 36.85 17.50 15.42
C GLU A 447 36.58 17.01 13.98
N ILE A 448 37.59 16.97 13.11
CA ILE A 448 37.48 16.52 11.71
C ILE A 448 37.15 15.03 11.60
N LEU A 449 37.50 14.21 12.59
CA LEU A 449 37.21 12.77 12.62
C LEU A 449 35.84 12.48 13.27
N GLN A 450 35.27 13.44 13.99
CA GLN A 450 33.93 13.35 14.58
C GLN A 450 32.83 13.74 13.59
N HIS A 451 33.12 14.71 12.71
CA HIS A 451 32.25 15.12 11.61
C HIS A 451 32.25 14.09 10.48
#